data_AF-A0A7S0GRE6-F1
#
_entry.id   AF-A0A7S0GRE6-F1
#
_cell.length_a   1.000
_cell.length_b   1.000
_cell.length_c   1.000
_cell.angle_alpha   90.00
_cell.angle_beta   90.00
_cell.angle_gamma   90.00
#
_symmetry.space_group_name_H-M   'P 1'
#
loop_
_entity.id
_entity.type
_entity.pdbx_description
1 polymer ?
#
loop_
_entity_poly.entity_id
_entity_poly.type
_entity_poly.pdbx_seq_one_letter_code
_entity_poly.pdbx_strand_id
1 'polypeptide(L)'
;KGRFVNYPILGSLIPPGWYPSVIRSVLAKYLDRWSYDKLPSFIQTIFHLMTSDNISAPADATVVILIHCEAGTDRTGEVSGSYMQAHLGLSYSEALDIDNHIQKREIAPMSRNGLQWFCYYMQTMDSGRDCD
;
A
#
# COMPACT_ATOMS: atom_id res chain seq x y z
N LYS A 1 15.40 -10.86 17.91
CA LYS A 1 15.74 -11.67 16.71
C LYS A 1 15.06 -11.03 15.51
N GLY A 2 15.73 -10.91 14.36
CA GLY A 2 15.10 -10.42 13.12
C GLY A 2 14.50 -11.57 12.30
N ARG A 3 13.44 -11.29 11.53
CA ARG A 3 12.84 -12.21 10.56
C ARG A 3 12.75 -11.53 9.20
N PHE A 4 13.34 -12.14 8.19
CA PHE A 4 13.18 -11.70 6.80
C PHE A 4 11.98 -12.41 6.16
N VAL A 5 11.17 -11.65 5.42
CA VAL A 5 10.05 -12.16 4.63
C VAL A 5 10.18 -11.58 3.24
N ASN A 6 10.25 -12.44 2.22
CA ASN A 6 10.20 -12.01 0.83
C ASN A 6 8.74 -11.97 0.38
N TYR A 7 8.27 -10.77 0.04
CA TYR A 7 6.94 -10.54 -0.54
C TYR A 7 7.13 -9.75 -1.83
N PRO A 8 7.04 -10.37 -3.02
CA PRO A 8 7.25 -9.67 -4.27
C PRO A 8 6.10 -8.69 -4.53
N ILE A 9 6.45 -7.42 -4.76
CA ILE A 9 5.55 -6.36 -5.21
C ILE A 9 5.92 -6.01 -6.65
N LEU A 10 4.94 -5.97 -7.53
CA LEU A 10 5.07 -5.60 -8.94
C LEU A 10 4.49 -4.22 -9.25
N GLY A 11 3.48 -3.79 -8.49
CA GLY A 11 2.59 -2.72 -8.86
C GLY A 11 1.47 -3.20 -9.78
N SER A 12 0.63 -2.25 -10.22
CA SER A 12 -0.44 -2.54 -11.17
C SER A 12 -0.09 -2.09 -12.59
N LEU A 13 -0.11 -3.03 -13.53
CA LEU A 13 0.00 -2.75 -14.96
C LEU A 13 -1.24 -2.04 -15.52
N ILE A 14 -2.32 -2.02 -14.76
CA ILE A 14 -3.62 -1.52 -15.19
C ILE A 14 -3.88 -0.21 -14.45
N PRO A 15 -3.83 0.96 -15.11
CA PRO A 15 -4.20 2.23 -14.49
C PRO A 15 -5.70 2.26 -14.14
N PRO A 16 -6.10 2.72 -12.95
CA PRO A 16 -7.51 2.88 -12.61
C PRO A 16 -8.28 3.78 -13.59
N GLY A 17 -7.61 4.82 -14.12
CA GLY A 17 -8.18 5.78 -15.08
C GLY A 17 -8.57 5.18 -16.44
N TRP A 18 -8.20 3.94 -16.74
CA TRP A 18 -8.67 3.25 -17.96
C TRP A 18 -10.12 2.79 -17.87
N TYR A 19 -10.71 2.79 -16.67
CA TYR A 19 -12.09 2.34 -16.47
C TYR A 19 -12.99 3.47 -15.98
N PRO A 20 -14.25 3.51 -16.46
CA PRO A 20 -15.30 4.33 -15.86
C PRO A 20 -15.45 4.03 -14.36
N SER A 21 -15.92 5.03 -13.60
CA SER A 21 -16.07 4.95 -12.15
C SER A 21 -16.79 3.69 -11.67
N VAL A 22 -17.88 3.28 -12.32
CA VAL A 22 -18.65 2.08 -11.96
C VAL A 22 -17.80 0.80 -12.05
N ILE A 23 -17.04 0.63 -13.14
CA ILE A 23 -16.17 -0.53 -13.33
C ILE A 23 -14.99 -0.46 -12.35
N ARG A 24 -14.41 0.74 -12.19
CA ARG A 24 -13.33 1.02 -11.23
C ARG A 24 -13.72 0.62 -9.81
N SER A 25 -14.91 1.00 -9.34
CA SER A 25 -15.40 0.61 -8.00
C SER A 25 -15.57 -0.89 -7.84
N VAL A 26 -16.05 -1.60 -8.87
CA VAL A 26 -16.16 -3.07 -8.84
C VAL A 26 -14.78 -3.72 -8.76
N LEU A 27 -13.84 -3.30 -9.61
CA LEU A 27 -12.48 -3.82 -9.59
C LEU A 27 -11.79 -3.52 -8.25
N ALA A 28 -11.93 -2.31 -7.74
CA ALA A 28 -11.39 -1.90 -6.45
C ALA A 28 -11.93 -2.76 -5.30
N LYS A 29 -13.24 -3.03 -5.25
CA LYS A 29 -13.86 -3.89 -4.24
C LYS A 29 -13.27 -5.30 -4.20
N TYR A 30 -12.85 -5.82 -5.35
CA TYR A 30 -12.26 -7.15 -5.49
C TYR A 30 -10.74 -7.12 -5.70
N LEU A 31 -10.07 -6.01 -5.35
CA LEU A 31 -8.63 -5.81 -5.58
C LEU A 31 -7.78 -6.97 -5.07
N ASP A 32 -8.07 -7.47 -3.87
CA ASP A 32 -7.34 -8.58 -3.24
C ASP A 32 -7.45 -9.93 -4.00
N ARG A 33 -8.46 -10.07 -4.88
CA ARG A 33 -8.69 -11.30 -5.65
C ARG A 33 -7.97 -11.32 -6.98
N TRP A 34 -7.86 -10.17 -7.65
CA TRP A 34 -7.31 -10.10 -9.00
C TRP A 34 -5.93 -9.46 -9.07
N SER A 35 -5.58 -8.56 -8.16
CA SER A 35 -4.24 -7.96 -8.14
C SER A 35 -3.20 -8.99 -7.72
N TYR A 36 -2.02 -8.91 -8.33
CA TYR A 36 -0.89 -9.75 -7.95
C TYR A 36 -0.40 -9.43 -6.54
N ASP A 37 -0.28 -8.13 -6.23
CA ASP A 37 0.31 -7.64 -4.98
C ASP A 37 -0.58 -7.82 -3.75
N LYS A 38 -1.88 -8.09 -3.95
CA LYS A 38 -2.86 -8.31 -2.88
C LYS A 38 -2.72 -7.31 -1.74
N LEU A 39 -2.55 -6.03 -2.08
CA LEU A 39 -2.27 -4.96 -1.12
C LEU A 39 -3.26 -4.95 0.06
N PRO A 40 -4.58 -5.15 -0.10
CA PRO A 40 -5.51 -5.21 1.03
C PRO A 40 -5.10 -6.22 2.11
N SER A 41 -4.89 -7.49 1.74
CA SER A 41 -4.48 -8.52 2.71
C SER A 41 -3.05 -8.32 3.20
N PHE A 42 -2.16 -7.81 2.36
CA PHE A 42 -0.78 -7.54 2.75
C PHE A 42 -0.66 -6.42 3.80
N ILE A 43 -1.37 -5.31 3.62
CA ILE A 43 -1.41 -4.21 4.59
C ILE A 43 -2.02 -4.67 5.92
N GLN A 44 -3.10 -5.47 5.88
CA GLN A 44 -3.64 -6.07 7.10
C GLN A 44 -2.63 -6.99 7.79
N THR A 45 -1.85 -7.74 7.03
CA THR A 45 -0.78 -8.60 7.58
C THR A 45 0.28 -7.75 8.29
N ILE A 46 0.73 -6.65 7.67
CA ILE A 46 1.68 -5.71 8.28
C ILE A 46 1.11 -5.13 9.58
N PHE A 47 -0.15 -4.69 9.57
CA PHE A 47 -0.81 -4.16 10.75
C PHE A 47 -0.91 -5.19 11.89
N HIS A 48 -1.32 -6.41 11.58
CA HIS A 48 -1.35 -7.50 12.58
C HIS A 48 0.04 -7.83 13.12
N LEU A 49 1.09 -7.77 12.29
CA LEU A 49 2.45 -7.96 12.78
C LEU A 49 2.89 -6.87 13.76
N MET A 50 2.49 -5.61 13.56
CA MET A 50 2.82 -4.53 14.49
C MET A 50 2.01 -4.56 15.79
N THR A 51 0.78 -5.06 15.74
CA THR A 51 -0.16 -5.01 16.87
C THR A 51 -0.31 -6.31 17.63
N SER A 52 0.19 -7.43 17.09
CA SER A 52 0.07 -8.73 17.75
C SER A 52 1.16 -8.99 18.78
N ASP A 53 0.75 -9.55 19.91
CA ASP A 53 1.63 -10.17 20.92
C ASP A 53 2.36 -11.43 20.39
N ASN A 54 2.08 -11.83 19.14
CA ASN A 54 2.62 -13.03 18.50
C ASN A 54 4.06 -12.86 18.02
N ILE A 55 4.58 -11.63 17.98
CA ILE A 55 6.02 -11.45 17.91
C ILE A 55 6.54 -11.78 19.29
N SER A 56 7.42 -12.78 19.40
CA SER A 56 8.14 -13.14 20.63
C SER A 56 9.14 -12.05 21.04
N ALA A 57 8.65 -10.82 21.13
CA ALA A 57 9.30 -9.65 21.65
C ALA A 57 8.97 -9.59 23.15
N PRO A 58 9.94 -9.31 24.01
CA PRO A 58 9.68 -8.91 25.39
C PRO A 58 8.61 -7.81 25.44
N ALA A 59 7.82 -7.74 26.52
CA ALA A 59 6.73 -6.77 26.67
C ALA A 59 7.21 -5.30 26.62
N ASP A 60 8.51 -5.05 26.79
CA ASP A 60 9.20 -3.77 26.72
C ASP A 60 9.94 -3.52 25.39
N ALA A 61 9.85 -4.44 24.42
CA ALA A 61 10.57 -4.33 23.15
C ALA A 61 9.73 -3.67 22.05
N THR A 62 10.32 -2.66 21.41
CA THR A 62 9.74 -2.02 20.22
C THR A 62 9.93 -2.92 18.98
N VAL A 63 8.83 -3.25 18.31
CA VAL A 63 8.86 -3.93 17.01
C VAL A 63 9.09 -2.91 15.90
N VAL A 64 10.08 -3.16 15.05
CA VAL A 64 10.32 -2.39 13.83
C VAL A 64 10.12 -3.30 12.63
N ILE A 65 9.22 -2.90 11.72
CA ILE A 65 9.05 -3.55 10.41
C ILE A 65 9.69 -2.66 9.36
N LEU A 66 10.77 -3.16 8.75
CA LEU A 66 11.41 -2.50 7.63
C LEU A 66 10.86 -3.08 6.32
N ILE A 67 10.28 -2.21 5.49
CA ILE A 67 9.81 -2.53 4.14
C ILE A 67 10.76 -1.83 3.17
N HIS A 68 11.36 -2.57 2.25
CA HIS A 68 12.25 -1.99 1.25
C HIS A 68 12.16 -2.77 -0.07
N CYS A 69 12.46 -2.07 -1.16
CA CYS A 69 12.83 -2.69 -2.43
C CYS A 69 14.34 -2.48 -2.68
N GLU A 70 14.82 -2.74 -3.89
CA GLU A 70 16.25 -2.55 -4.20
C GLU A 70 16.69 -1.08 -4.06
N ALA A 71 15.88 -0.14 -4.58
CA ALA A 71 16.17 1.30 -4.54
C ALA A 71 15.49 2.05 -3.40
N GLY A 72 14.60 1.38 -2.64
CA GLY A 72 13.86 1.97 -1.53
C GLY A 72 12.80 3.02 -1.90
N THR A 73 12.42 3.14 -3.18
CA THR A 73 11.42 4.10 -3.65
C THR A 73 10.17 3.41 -4.16
N ASP A 74 10.12 2.94 -5.41
CA ASP A 74 8.86 2.62 -6.10
C ASP A 74 7.91 1.68 -5.34
N ARG A 75 8.28 0.39 -5.25
CA ARG A 75 7.50 -0.63 -4.54
C ARG A 75 7.43 -0.37 -3.03
N THR A 76 8.39 0.40 -2.51
CA THR A 76 8.41 0.80 -1.10
C THR A 76 7.36 1.86 -0.82
N GLY A 77 7.21 2.85 -1.69
CA GLY A 77 6.20 3.91 -1.64
C GLY A 77 4.80 3.37 -1.88
N GLU A 78 4.65 2.39 -2.77
CA GLU A 78 3.37 1.70 -2.95
C GLU A 78 2.87 1.04 -1.67
N VAL A 79 3.71 0.25 -1.00
CA VAL A 79 3.33 -0.43 0.24
C VAL A 79 3.23 0.54 1.41
N SER A 80 4.23 1.41 1.58
CA SER A 80 4.27 2.38 2.69
C SER A 80 3.11 3.37 2.57
N GLY A 81 2.86 3.89 1.37
CA GLY A 81 1.74 4.79 1.11
C GLY A 81 0.39 4.13 1.32
N SER A 82 0.23 2.85 0.93
CA SER A 82 -0.99 2.09 1.20
C SER A 82 -1.21 1.92 2.72
N TYR A 83 -0.15 1.63 3.46
CA TYR A 83 -0.20 1.59 4.92
C TYR A 83 -0.60 2.95 5.53
N MET A 84 0.00 4.04 5.07
CA MET A 84 -0.31 5.40 5.53
C MET A 84 -1.78 5.77 5.26
N GLN A 85 -2.32 5.45 4.08
CA GLN A 85 -3.73 5.69 3.77
C GLN A 85 -4.67 4.88 4.67
N ALA A 86 -4.31 3.62 4.96
CA ALA A 86 -5.13 2.71 5.75
C ALA A 86 -5.13 3.02 7.25
N HIS A 87 -3.99 3.43 7.80
CA HIS A 87 -3.79 3.49 9.25
C HIS A 87 -3.40 4.86 9.79
N LEU A 88 -2.90 5.77 8.96
CA LEU A 88 -2.48 7.11 9.37
C LEU A 88 -3.38 8.22 8.83
N GLY A 89 -4.39 7.87 8.02
CA GLY A 89 -5.40 8.81 7.53
C GLY A 89 -4.92 9.73 6.40
N LEU A 90 -3.77 9.43 5.79
CA LEU A 90 -3.28 10.22 4.66
C LEU A 90 -4.17 10.03 3.42
N SER A 91 -4.31 11.09 2.64
CA SER A 91 -4.89 11.03 1.30
C SER A 91 -3.94 10.31 0.33
N TYR A 92 -4.46 9.98 -0.87
CA TYR A 92 -3.62 9.45 -1.94
C TYR A 92 -2.52 10.42 -2.35
N SER A 93 -2.84 11.71 -2.50
CA SER A 93 -1.88 12.74 -2.88
C SER A 93 -0.80 12.95 -1.82
N GLU A 94 -1.16 12.97 -0.54
CA GLU A 94 -0.19 13.08 0.56
C GLU A 94 0.77 11.88 0.59
N ALA A 95 0.24 10.66 0.43
CA ALA A 95 1.05 9.44 0.40
C ALA A 95 1.98 9.41 -0.83
N LEU A 96 1.48 9.84 -1.98
CA LEU A 96 2.26 9.93 -3.23
C LEU A 96 3.36 10.99 -3.13
N ASP A 97 3.05 12.15 -2.54
CA ASP A 97 4.00 13.23 -2.34
C ASP A 97 5.15 12.79 -1.45
N ILE A 98 4.89 12.04 -0.38
CA ILE A 98 5.96 11.52 0.49
C ILE A 98 6.96 10.69 -0.32
N ASP A 99 6.50 9.75 -1.17
CA ASP A 99 7.41 8.94 -1.99
C ASP A 99 8.18 9.77 -3.02
N ASN A 100 7.47 10.69 -3.70
CA ASN A 100 8.06 11.59 -4.69
C ASN A 100 9.10 12.57 -4.10
N HIS A 101 9.13 12.77 -2.78
CA HIS A 101 10.16 13.58 -2.12
C HIS A 101 11.40 12.78 -1.69
N ILE A 102 11.37 11.43 -1.74
CA ILE A 102 12.53 10.59 -1.40
C ILE A 102 13.58 10.63 -2.50
N GLN A 103 13.16 10.69 -3.77
CA GLN A 103 14.05 10.85 -4.93
C GLN A 103 13.61 12.03 -5.80
N LYS A 104 14.51 12.55 -6.64
CA LYS A 104 14.22 13.66 -7.57
C LYS A 104 13.37 13.25 -8.78
N ARG A 105 12.47 12.29 -8.61
CA ARG A 105 11.62 11.73 -9.66
C ARG A 105 10.32 11.24 -9.07
N GLU A 106 9.32 11.09 -9.92
CA GLU A 106 8.08 10.43 -9.55
C GLU A 106 8.27 8.93 -9.29
N ILE A 107 7.41 8.38 -8.44
CA ILE A 107 7.20 6.94 -8.30
C ILE A 107 6.93 6.29 -9.66
N ALA A 108 7.44 5.07 -9.86
CA ALA A 108 7.23 4.35 -11.11
C ALA A 108 5.72 4.16 -11.38
N PRO A 109 5.26 4.27 -12.65
CA PRO A 109 3.83 4.24 -12.98
C PRO A 109 3.08 3.01 -12.45
N MET A 110 3.71 1.83 -12.45
CA MET A 110 3.07 0.61 -11.93
C MET A 110 2.80 0.70 -10.43
N SER A 111 3.77 1.20 -9.66
CA SER A 111 3.61 1.39 -8.21
C SER A 111 2.65 2.54 -7.88
N ARG A 112 2.63 3.60 -8.71
CA ARG A 112 1.59 4.63 -8.63
C ARG A 112 0.20 4.04 -8.81
N ASN A 113 0.02 3.22 -9.85
CA ASN A 113 -1.26 2.59 -10.15
C ASN A 113 -1.68 1.64 -9.01
N GLY A 114 -0.74 0.88 -8.44
CA GLY A 114 -1.00 0.00 -7.30
C GLY A 114 -1.49 0.77 -6.08
N LEU A 115 -0.78 1.85 -5.73
CA LEU A 115 -1.17 2.77 -4.66
C LEU A 115 -2.54 3.41 -4.91
N GLN A 116 -2.83 3.81 -6.15
CA GLN A 116 -4.10 4.42 -6.52
C GLN A 116 -5.26 3.39 -6.48
N TRP A 117 -5.05 2.16 -6.94
CA TRP A 117 -6.01 1.08 -6.78
C TRP A 117 -6.33 0.80 -5.31
N PHE A 118 -5.31 0.84 -4.46
CA PHE A 118 -5.51 0.72 -3.01
C PHE A 118 -6.36 1.86 -2.46
N CYS A 119 -6.16 3.10 -2.92
CA CYS A 119 -7.03 4.22 -2.56
C CYS A 119 -8.49 3.94 -2.95
N TYR A 120 -8.75 3.47 -4.18
CA TYR A 120 -10.12 3.12 -4.57
C TYR A 120 -10.70 1.96 -3.76
N TYR A 121 -9.87 0.98 -3.37
CA TYR A 121 -10.30 -0.07 -2.46
C TYR A 121 -10.74 0.52 -1.12
N MET A 122 -9.95 1.44 -0.56
CA MET A 122 -10.31 2.18 0.66
C MET A 122 -11.58 3.02 0.47
N GLN A 123 -11.78 3.63 -0.70
CA GLN A 123 -12.97 4.40 -1.04
C GLN A 123 -14.25 3.54 -1.02
N THR A 124 -14.15 2.23 -1.26
CA THR A 124 -15.31 1.31 -1.12
C THR A 124 -15.79 1.14 0.33
N MET A 125 -14.94 1.48 1.31
CA MET A 125 -15.24 1.46 2.74
C MET A 125 -15.54 2.86 3.28
N ASP A 126 -14.96 3.89 2.66
CA ASP A 126 -15.08 5.30 3.03
C ASP A 126 -15.19 6.17 1.76
N SER A 127 -16.41 6.50 1.37
CA SER A 127 -16.70 7.16 0.09
C SER A 127 -16.17 8.61 -0.01
N GLY A 128 -15.68 9.20 1.07
CA GLY A 128 -15.16 10.58 1.09
C GLY A 128 -13.73 10.74 0.62
N ARG A 129 -13.01 9.64 0.32
CA ARG A 129 -11.59 9.68 -0.05
C ARG A 129 -11.36 10.20 -1.46
N ASP A 130 -10.37 11.08 -1.58
CA ASP A 130 -9.85 11.55 -2.87
C ASP A 130 -8.72 10.64 -3.36
N CYS A 131 -8.89 10.12 -4.58
CA CYS A 131 -8.00 9.12 -5.20
C CYS A 131 -7.58 9.51 -6.62
N ASP A 132 -8.02 10.67 -7.12
CA ASP A 132 -7.73 11.17 -8.47
C ASP A 132 -6.64 12.27 -8.42
#